data_AF-A0A293LF03-F1
#
_entry.id   AF-A0A293LF03-F1
#
_cell.length_a   1.000
_cell.length_b   1.000
_cell.length_c   1.000
_cell.angle_alpha   90.00
_cell.angle_beta   90.00
_cell.angle_gamma   90.00
#
_symmetry.space_group_name_H-M   'P 1'
#
loop_
_entity.id
_entity.type
_entity.pdbx_description
1 polymer ?
#
loop_
_entity_poly.entity_id
_entity_poly.type
_entity_poly.pdbx_seq_one_letter_code
_entity_poly.pdbx_strand_id
1 'polypeptide(L)'
;MREVERLLSMKHLTTTRYHPMANGLLGKFNGTLKQMLKYMRLERPKDWGCSEALGSLLLSYYMEGIFEAPFHYYRQRKTWTKSTYESVVDLRNCLEDTCKIAHDKLAKCGKRYEKHYNRKAEGRMLEVNGKVLILLPTTNNKLIMHWKGPFTIANKKNDLDYE
;
A
#
# COMPACT_ATOMS: atom_id res chain seq x y z
N MET A 1 0.47 -21.23 5.31
CA MET A 1 0.07 -19.94 5.92
C MET A 1 -1.18 -20.03 6.78
N ARG A 2 -2.22 -20.81 6.41
CA ARG A 2 -3.42 -21.02 7.26
C ARG A 2 -3.12 -21.36 8.73
N GLU A 3 -2.10 -22.18 8.98
CA GLU A 3 -1.73 -22.52 10.37
C GLU A 3 -1.08 -21.35 11.12
N VAL A 4 -0.27 -20.54 10.45
CA VAL A 4 0.32 -19.33 11.03
C VAL A 4 -0.75 -18.28 11.32
N GLU A 5 -1.70 -18.12 10.41
CA GLU A 5 -2.86 -17.23 10.57
C GLU A 5 -3.71 -17.63 11.79
N ARG A 6 -3.95 -18.93 11.98
CA ARG A 6 -4.67 -19.48 13.14
C ARG A 6 -3.94 -19.21 14.45
N LEU A 7 -2.63 -19.47 14.48
CA LEU A 7 -1.82 -19.27 15.69
C LEU A 7 -1.71 -17.79 16.09
N LEU A 8 -1.61 -16.88 15.11
CA LEU A 8 -1.50 -15.45 15.35
C LEU A 8 -2.87 -14.74 15.46
N SER A 9 -3.98 -15.47 15.38
CA SER A 9 -5.35 -14.91 15.33
C SER A 9 -5.51 -13.82 14.26
N MET A 10 -4.84 -13.98 13.12
CA MET A 10 -4.88 -13.04 12.01
C MET A 10 -5.80 -13.55 10.91
N LYS A 11 -6.64 -12.65 10.36
CA LYS A 11 -7.49 -12.96 9.21
C LYS A 11 -6.77 -12.58 7.92
N HIS A 12 -6.44 -13.57 7.10
CA HIS A 12 -5.93 -13.32 5.76
C HIS A 12 -7.05 -12.89 4.82
N LEU A 13 -6.83 -11.78 4.11
CA LEU A 13 -7.73 -11.25 3.10
C LEU A 13 -7.13 -11.47 1.72
N THR A 14 -7.90 -12.04 0.80
CA THR A 14 -7.47 -12.29 -0.59
C THR A 14 -8.19 -11.35 -1.54
N THR A 15 -7.46 -10.81 -2.51
CA THR A 15 -8.03 -9.99 -3.58
C THR A 15 -8.60 -10.84 -4.71
N THR A 16 -9.55 -10.28 -5.46
CA THR A 16 -10.11 -10.89 -6.67
C THR A 16 -9.00 -11.31 -7.65
N ARG A 17 -9.18 -12.48 -8.30
CA ARG A 17 -8.18 -13.06 -9.19
C ARG A 17 -7.85 -12.09 -10.33
N TYR A 18 -6.57 -12.01 -10.68
CA TYR A 18 -6.05 -11.15 -11.76
C TYR A 18 -6.44 -9.67 -11.66
N HIS A 19 -6.72 -9.17 -10.45
CA HIS A 19 -7.03 -7.76 -10.19
C HIS A 19 -5.91 -7.06 -9.41
N PRO A 20 -4.76 -6.74 -10.04
CA PRO A 20 -3.61 -6.15 -9.35
C PRO A 20 -3.91 -4.78 -8.73
N MET A 21 -4.93 -4.08 -9.25
CA MET A 21 -5.34 -2.76 -8.78
C MET A 21 -5.87 -2.78 -7.35
N ALA A 22 -6.44 -3.91 -6.89
CA ALA A 22 -6.86 -4.06 -5.49
C ALA A 22 -5.69 -3.93 -4.50
N ASN A 23 -4.47 -4.30 -4.90
CA ASN A 23 -3.25 -4.13 -4.11
C ASN A 23 -2.41 -2.91 -4.59
N GLY A 24 -3.07 -1.89 -5.13
CA GLY A 24 -2.41 -0.75 -5.78
C GLY A 24 -1.41 0.01 -4.91
N LEU A 25 -1.65 0.11 -3.59
CA LEU A 25 -0.71 0.74 -2.66
C LEU A 25 0.62 -0.03 -2.55
N LEU A 26 0.55 -1.36 -2.41
CA LEU A 26 1.73 -2.23 -2.44
C LEU A 26 2.43 -2.14 -3.79
N GLY A 27 1.67 -2.06 -4.89
CA GLY A 27 2.22 -1.83 -6.23
C GLY A 27 3.02 -0.53 -6.33
N LYS A 28 2.49 0.58 -5.80
CA LYS A 28 3.20 1.88 -5.75
C LYS A 28 4.44 1.81 -4.88
N PHE A 29 4.34 1.24 -3.68
CA PHE A 29 5.47 1.04 -2.77
C PHE A 29 6.60 0.25 -3.46
N ASN A 30 6.25 -0.88 -4.06
CA ASN A 30 7.21 -1.71 -4.80
C ASN A 30 7.82 -0.96 -5.99
N GLY A 31 7.05 -0.07 -6.64
CA GLY A 31 7.54 0.81 -7.69
C GLY A 31 8.60 1.79 -7.20
N THR A 32 8.31 2.52 -6.11
CA THR A 32 9.25 3.46 -5.48
C THR A 32 10.50 2.75 -5.00
N LEU A 33 10.36 1.62 -4.31
CA LEU A 33 11.50 0.84 -3.83
C LEU A 33 12.40 0.36 -4.98
N LYS A 34 11.81 -0.15 -6.07
CA LYS A 34 12.57 -0.53 -7.28
C LYS A 34 13.30 0.66 -7.89
N GLN A 35 12.71 1.85 -7.89
CA GLN A 35 13.35 3.06 -8.40
C GLN A 35 14.56 3.46 -7.55
N MET A 36 14.40 3.47 -6.22
CA MET A 36 15.49 3.74 -5.29
C MET A 36 16.64 2.72 -5.43
N LEU A 37 16.30 1.44 -5.55
CA LEU A 37 17.28 0.37 -5.79
C LEU A 37 18.03 0.52 -7.12
N LYS A 38 17.36 1.00 -8.18
CA LYS A 38 18.02 1.29 -9.46
C LYS A 38 19.06 2.40 -9.32
N TYR A 39 18.73 3.48 -8.62
CA TYR A 39 19.68 4.57 -8.37
C TYR A 39 20.86 4.10 -7.52
N MET A 40 20.59 3.38 -6.43
CA MET A 40 21.64 2.81 -5.59
C MET A 40 22.57 1.88 -6.37
N ARG A 41 22.02 1.04 -7.26
CA ARG A 41 22.84 0.16 -8.10
C ARG A 41 23.76 0.94 -9.06
N LEU A 42 23.35 2.13 -9.51
CA LEU A 42 24.18 2.99 -10.35
C LEU A 42 25.35 3.59 -9.55
N GLU A 43 25.12 3.99 -8.30
CA GLU A 43 26.17 4.57 -7.44
C GLU A 43 27.07 3.52 -6.78
N ARG A 44 26.49 2.39 -6.35
CA ARG A 44 27.15 1.31 -5.60
C ARG A 44 26.68 -0.07 -6.10
N PRO A 45 27.26 -0.58 -7.20
CA PRO A 45 26.76 -1.78 -7.88
C PRO A 45 26.91 -3.09 -7.10
N LYS A 46 27.73 -3.13 -6.04
CA LYS A 46 27.97 -4.34 -5.22
C LYS A 46 27.12 -4.42 -3.95
N ASP A 47 26.53 -3.32 -3.51
CA ASP A 47 25.90 -3.23 -2.17
C ASP A 47 24.38 -3.43 -2.18
N TRP A 48 23.77 -3.60 -3.37
CA TRP A 48 22.30 -3.70 -3.51
C TRP A 48 21.68 -4.92 -2.79
N GLY A 49 22.47 -5.95 -2.50
CA GLY A 49 22.06 -7.17 -1.79
C GLY A 49 22.32 -7.14 -0.28
N CYS A 50 22.93 -6.08 0.25
CA CYS A 50 23.19 -5.95 1.68
C CYS A 50 21.92 -5.52 2.43
N SER A 51 21.62 -6.21 3.53
CA SER A 51 20.47 -5.91 4.40
C SER A 51 20.48 -4.46 4.94
N GLU A 52 21.66 -3.88 5.16
CA GLU A 52 21.82 -2.47 5.56
C GLU A 52 21.37 -1.49 4.49
N ALA A 53 21.63 -1.78 3.21
CA ALA A 53 21.25 -0.93 2.10
C ALA A 53 19.72 -0.90 1.93
N LEU A 54 19.08 -2.07 2.03
CA LEU A 54 17.62 -2.19 2.08
C LEU A 54 17.04 -1.49 3.31
N GLY A 55 17.65 -1.65 4.49
CA GLY A 55 17.24 -0.97 5.71
C GLY A 55 17.28 0.55 5.57
N SER A 56 18.35 1.10 4.99
CA SER A 56 18.49 2.53 4.73
C SER A 56 17.46 3.05 3.72
N LEU A 57 17.14 2.28 2.68
CA LEU A 57 16.12 2.66 1.70
C LEU A 57 14.70 2.62 2.26
N LEU A 58 14.41 1.60 3.07
CA LEU A 58 13.13 1.55 3.78
C LEU A 58 13.03 2.74 4.72
N LEU A 59 14.09 3.03 5.48
CA LEU A 59 14.13 4.18 6.37
C LEU A 59 13.91 5.48 5.61
N SER A 60 14.62 5.72 4.50
CA SER A 60 14.43 6.95 3.71
C SER A 60 13.04 7.04 3.10
N TYR A 61 12.46 5.93 2.64
CA TYR A 61 11.06 5.89 2.19
C TYR A 61 10.07 6.26 3.31
N TYR A 62 10.28 5.71 4.52
CA TYR A 62 9.48 6.08 5.69
C TYR A 62 9.67 7.55 6.07
N MET A 63 10.90 8.05 6.01
CA MET A 63 11.26 9.44 6.34
C MET A 63 10.69 10.46 5.35
N GLU A 64 10.73 10.20 4.03
CA GLU A 64 10.15 11.10 3.02
C GLU A 64 8.62 11.01 2.94
N GLY A 65 8.04 9.82 3.11
CA GLY A 65 6.60 9.60 2.90
C GLY A 65 5.71 10.02 4.07
N ILE A 66 6.22 9.93 5.30
CA ILE A 66 5.43 10.13 6.53
C ILE A 66 6.19 10.98 7.56
N PHE A 67 7.52 11.01 7.54
CA PHE A 67 8.34 11.37 8.71
C PHE A 67 9.31 12.58 8.57
N GLU A 68 9.16 13.46 7.58
CA GLU A 68 9.86 14.76 7.66
C GLU A 68 9.48 15.52 8.95
N ALA A 69 8.30 15.24 9.52
CA ALA A 69 7.86 15.85 10.76
C ALA A 69 8.51 15.23 12.02
N PRO A 70 8.37 13.94 12.42
CA PRO A 70 8.70 13.51 13.79
C PRO A 70 10.18 13.53 14.15
N PHE A 71 11.04 13.02 13.26
CA PHE A 71 12.46 12.86 13.60
C PHE A 71 13.21 14.20 13.49
N HIS A 72 12.84 15.03 12.51
CA HIS A 72 13.34 16.39 12.37
C HIS A 72 12.80 17.31 13.49
N TYR A 73 11.51 17.20 13.83
CA TYR A 73 10.86 17.97 14.90
C TYR A 73 11.32 17.56 16.31
N TYR A 74 11.54 16.26 16.56
CA TYR A 74 12.16 15.79 17.81
C TYR A 74 13.61 16.29 17.93
N ARG A 75 14.38 16.29 16.83
CA ARG A 75 15.75 16.81 16.80
C ARG A 75 15.80 18.32 17.05
N GLN A 76 14.84 19.09 16.57
CA GLN A 76 14.74 20.54 16.81
C GLN A 76 14.32 20.90 18.26
N ARG A 77 13.63 20.00 18.97
CA ARG A 77 13.16 20.23 20.36
C ARG A 77 14.09 19.71 21.46
N LYS A 78 15.19 19.04 21.10
CA LYS A 78 16.12 18.48 22.08
C LYS A 78 17.02 19.57 22.67
N THR A 79 16.60 20.17 23.78
CA THR A 79 17.49 20.92 24.67
C THR A 79 18.18 19.95 25.63
N TRP A 80 19.48 20.11 25.87
CA TRP A 80 20.32 19.18 26.65
C TRP A 80 20.07 19.20 28.17
N THR A 81 18.90 19.68 28.61
CA THR A 81 18.61 19.99 30.03
C THR A 81 17.44 19.22 30.63
N LYS A 82 16.74 18.38 29.85
CA LYS A 82 15.57 17.64 30.33
C LYS A 82 15.93 16.32 31.00
N SER A 83 15.13 15.93 31.99
CA SER A 83 15.22 14.59 32.58
C SER A 83 14.88 13.52 31.53
N THR A 84 15.43 12.31 31.70
CA THR A 84 15.18 11.18 30.79
C THR A 84 13.68 10.88 30.67
N TYR A 85 12.92 10.99 31.77
CA TYR A 85 11.48 10.72 31.77
C TYR A 85 10.70 11.75 30.96
N GLU A 86 11.01 13.04 31.13
CA GLU A 86 10.39 14.14 30.36
C GLU A 86 10.64 13.98 28.86
N SER A 87 11.85 13.54 28.49
CA SER A 87 12.22 13.29 27.10
C SER A 87 11.40 12.15 26.46
N VAL A 88 11.12 11.10 27.23
CA VAL A 88 10.31 9.96 26.76
C VAL A 88 8.85 10.36 26.57
N VAL A 89 8.29 11.15 27.49
CA VAL A 89 6.91 11.66 27.39
C VAL A 89 6.77 12.62 26.21
N ASP A 90 7.72 13.54 26.03
CA ASP A 90 7.74 14.47 24.89
C ASP A 90 7.84 13.72 23.55
N LEU A 91 8.69 12.69 23.48
CA LEU A 91 8.81 11.84 22.30
C LEU A 91 7.50 11.12 21.98
N ARG A 92 6.85 10.53 22.99
CA ARG A 92 5.55 9.86 22.82
C ARG A 92 4.49 10.81 22.26
N ASN A 93 4.35 11.99 22.87
CA ASN A 93 3.35 12.98 22.44
C ASN A 93 3.64 13.48 21.02
N CYS A 94 4.91 13.76 20.71
CA CYS A 94 5.35 14.13 19.37
C CYS A 94 5.01 13.05 18.31
N LEU A 95 5.25 11.78 18.63
CA LEU A 95 4.93 10.67 17.74
C LEU A 95 3.42 10.56 17.52
N GLU A 96 2.62 10.71 18.59
CA GLU A 96 1.17 10.66 18.52
C GLU A 96 0.60 11.79 17.66
N ASP A 97 1.06 13.03 17.89
CA ASP A 97 0.64 14.20 17.11
C ASP A 97 0.98 14.05 15.64
N THR A 98 2.17 13.54 15.34
CA THR A 98 2.56 13.38 13.95
C THR A 98 1.85 12.23 13.27
N CYS A 99 1.55 11.16 14.01
CA CYS A 99 0.72 10.07 13.51
C CYS A 99 -0.66 10.61 13.07
N LYS A 100 -1.27 11.50 13.88
CA LYS A 100 -2.53 12.18 13.52
C LYS A 100 -2.39 12.99 12.23
N ILE A 101 -1.35 13.82 12.12
CA ILE A 101 -1.07 14.62 10.91
C ILE A 101 -0.87 13.72 9.67
N ALA A 102 -0.14 12.63 9.83
CA ALA A 102 0.09 11.66 8.75
C ALA A 102 -1.22 11.02 8.29
N HIS A 103 -2.08 10.58 9.21
CA HIS A 103 -3.40 10.04 8.90
C HIS A 103 -4.26 11.05 8.12
N ASP A 104 -4.28 12.32 8.52
CA ASP A 104 -5.02 13.36 7.82
C ASP A 104 -4.49 13.62 6.41
N LYS A 105 -3.16 13.67 6.25
CA LYS A 105 -2.51 13.83 4.93
C LYS A 105 -2.81 12.63 4.04
N LEU A 106 -2.72 11.41 4.57
CA LEU A 106 -3.04 10.18 3.83
C LEU A 106 -4.49 10.19 3.37
N ALA A 107 -5.43 10.58 4.23
CA ALA A 107 -6.84 10.70 3.86
C ALA A 107 -7.08 11.73 2.74
N LYS A 108 -6.44 12.92 2.84
CA LYS A 108 -6.53 13.98 1.82
C LYS A 108 -5.93 13.54 0.48
N CYS A 109 -4.72 12.96 0.49
CA CYS A 109 -4.06 12.45 -0.70
C CYS A 109 -4.83 11.29 -1.34
N GLY A 110 -5.40 10.40 -0.53
CA GLY A 110 -6.26 9.30 -0.97
C GLY A 110 -7.46 9.80 -1.79
N LYS A 111 -8.22 10.76 -1.25
CA LYS A 111 -9.38 11.37 -1.95
C LYS A 111 -8.98 12.03 -3.27
N ARG A 112 -7.84 12.75 -3.30
CA ARG A 112 -7.34 13.37 -4.53
C ARG A 112 -6.98 12.32 -5.59
N TYR A 113 -6.33 11.24 -5.17
CA TYR A 113 -5.95 10.15 -6.06
C TYR A 113 -7.17 9.43 -6.63
N GLU A 114 -8.15 9.13 -5.78
CA GLU A 114 -9.42 8.52 -6.16
C GLU A 114 -10.15 9.36 -7.21
N LYS A 115 -10.30 10.67 -6.98
CA LYS A 115 -10.94 11.59 -7.94
C LYS A 115 -10.25 11.58 -9.30
N HIS A 116 -8.91 11.56 -9.33
CA HIS A 116 -8.16 11.53 -10.58
C HIS A 116 -8.32 10.19 -11.31
N TYR A 117 -8.24 9.10 -10.56
CA TYR A 117 -8.31 7.74 -11.08
C TYR A 117 -9.71 7.43 -11.64
N ASN A 118 -10.76 7.76 -10.90
CA ASN A 118 -12.16 7.52 -11.27
C ASN A 118 -12.73 8.55 -12.28
N ARG A 119 -11.95 9.54 -12.73
CA ARG A 119 -12.44 10.62 -13.60
C ARG A 119 -13.06 10.13 -14.92
N LYS A 120 -12.59 8.99 -15.44
CA LYS A 120 -13.11 8.36 -16.67
C LYS A 120 -13.88 7.06 -16.39
N ALA A 121 -14.12 6.75 -15.11
CA ALA A 121 -14.84 5.54 -14.74
C ALA A 121 -16.34 5.79 -14.89
N GLU A 122 -17.02 4.94 -15.66
CA GLU A 122 -18.46 4.93 -15.74
C GLU A 122 -19.02 3.96 -14.69
N GLY A 123 -20.10 4.35 -14.02
CA GLY A 123 -20.80 3.48 -13.08
C GLY A 123 -21.50 2.35 -13.81
N ARG A 124 -21.05 1.11 -13.60
CA ARG A 124 -21.72 -0.10 -14.10
C ARG A 124 -22.30 -0.85 -12.91
N MET A 125 -23.61 -0.97 -12.87
CA MET A 125 -24.30 -1.82 -11.91
C MET A 125 -24.81 -3.06 -12.63
N LEU A 126 -24.44 -4.23 -12.09
CA LEU A 126 -24.87 -5.51 -12.62
C LEU A 126 -25.88 -6.12 -11.64
N GLU A 127 -26.99 -6.62 -12.18
CA GLU A 127 -28.04 -7.23 -11.37
C GLU A 127 -27.79 -8.72 -11.15
N VAL A 128 -28.25 -9.24 -10.01
CA VAL A 128 -28.22 -10.67 -9.71
C VAL A 128 -29.05 -11.42 -10.76
N ASN A 129 -28.57 -12.57 -11.23
CA ASN A 129 -29.05 -13.33 -12.39
C ASN A 129 -28.77 -12.72 -13.76
N GLY A 130 -28.10 -11.56 -13.83
CA GLY A 130 -27.59 -11.01 -15.08
C GLY A 130 -26.53 -11.91 -15.73
N LYS A 131 -26.48 -11.93 -17.06
CA LYS A 131 -25.45 -12.65 -17.83
C LYS A 131 -24.26 -11.75 -18.10
N VAL A 132 -23.05 -12.22 -17.78
CA VAL A 132 -21.80 -11.48 -17.94
C VAL A 132 -20.71 -12.34 -18.59
N LEU A 133 -19.75 -11.67 -19.22
CA LEU A 133 -18.52 -12.28 -19.71
C LEU A 133 -17.40 -11.96 -18.74
N ILE A 134 -16.56 -12.96 -18.44
CA ILE A 134 -15.39 -12.80 -17.57
C ILE A 134 -14.14 -12.85 -18.44
N LEU A 135 -13.24 -11.88 -18.21
CA LEU A 135 -11.95 -11.83 -18.88
C LEU A 135 -10.95 -12.69 -18.11
N LEU A 136 -10.51 -13.81 -18.71
CA LEU A 136 -9.58 -14.77 -18.07
C LEU A 136 -8.35 -15.01 -18.96
N PRO A 137 -7.17 -15.27 -18.37
CA PRO A 137 -5.98 -15.62 -19.14
C PRO A 137 -6.08 -17.02 -19.74
N THR A 138 -5.41 -17.23 -20.87
CA THR A 138 -5.26 -18.54 -21.51
C THR A 138 -4.22 -19.38 -20.77
N THR A 139 -4.37 -20.71 -20.80
CA THR A 139 -3.49 -21.65 -20.09
C THR A 139 -2.04 -21.58 -20.55
N ASN A 140 -1.79 -21.26 -21.82
CA ASN A 140 -0.42 -21.22 -22.38
C ASN A 140 0.25 -19.84 -22.31
N ASN A 141 -0.50 -18.74 -22.24
CA ASN A 141 0.05 -17.39 -22.15
C ASN A 141 -0.78 -16.50 -21.21
N LYS A 142 -0.21 -16.19 -20.05
CA LYS A 142 -0.83 -15.37 -19.00
C LYS A 142 -1.06 -13.92 -19.41
N LEU A 143 -0.41 -13.44 -20.48
CA LEU A 143 -0.55 -12.08 -20.99
C LEU A 143 -1.71 -11.95 -21.98
N ILE A 144 -2.19 -13.05 -22.54
CA ILE A 144 -3.33 -13.05 -23.46
C ILE A 144 -4.58 -13.36 -22.65
N MET A 145 -5.57 -12.46 -22.73
CA MET A 145 -6.84 -12.61 -22.07
C MET A 145 -7.97 -12.80 -23.09
N HIS A 146 -8.89 -13.72 -22.80
CA HIS A 146 -10.08 -13.96 -23.60
C HIS A 146 -11.34 -13.80 -22.77
N TRP A 147 -12.38 -13.27 -23.40
CA TRP A 147 -13.72 -13.26 -22.85
C TRP A 147 -14.28 -14.68 -22.82
N LYS A 148 -14.68 -15.14 -21.64
CA LYS A 148 -15.35 -16.43 -21.44
C LYS A 148 -16.75 -16.20 -20.88
N GLY A 149 -17.70 -17.04 -21.29
CA GLY A 149 -19.08 -17.01 -20.80
C GLY A 149 -20.09 -17.31 -21.92
N PRO A 150 -21.38 -17.00 -21.70
CA PRO A 150 -21.93 -16.19 -20.61
C PRO A 150 -22.02 -16.92 -19.27
N PHE A 151 -21.70 -16.23 -18.18
CA PHE A 151 -21.90 -16.66 -16.79
C PHE A 151 -23.03 -15.85 -16.14
N THR A 152 -23.69 -16.42 -15.14
CA THR A 152 -24.75 -15.76 -14.37
C THR A 152 -24.20 -15.25 -13.04
N ILE A 153 -24.59 -14.03 -12.64
CA ILE A 153 -24.24 -13.47 -11.34
C ILE A 153 -25.09 -14.14 -10.26
N ALA A 154 -24.45 -14.80 -9.30
CA ALA A 154 -25.10 -15.44 -8.16
C ALA A 154 -25.33 -14.45 -7.01
N ASN A 155 -24.36 -13.57 -6.72
CA ASN A 155 -24.50 -12.62 -5.61
C ASN A 155 -23.67 -11.34 -5.83
N LYS A 156 -24.14 -10.21 -5.29
CA LYS A 156 -23.39 -8.94 -5.23
C LYS A 156 -22.72 -8.81 -3.87
N LYS A 157 -21.38 -8.85 -3.81
CA LYS A 157 -20.62 -8.67 -2.55
C LYS A 157 -20.40 -7.21 -2.21
N ASN A 158 -20.10 -6.40 -3.23
CA ASN A 158 -19.85 -4.97 -3.12
C ASN A 158 -20.29 -4.28 -4.42
N ASP A 159 -20.16 -2.96 -4.51
CA ASP A 159 -20.52 -2.22 -5.74
C ASP A 159 -19.71 -2.63 -6.97
N LEU A 160 -18.50 -3.17 -6.77
CA LEU A 160 -17.58 -3.60 -7.83
C LEU A 160 -17.30 -5.10 -7.83
N ASP A 161 -17.69 -5.84 -6.78
CA ASP A 161 -17.37 -7.26 -6.62
C ASP A 161 -18.63 -8.11 -6.67
N TYR A 162 -18.65 -9.05 -7.62
CA TYR A 162 -19.75 -9.96 -7.90
C TYR A 162 -19.24 -11.40 -7.85
N GLU A 163 -20.11 -12.30 -7.40
CA GLU A 163 -19.90 -13.75 -7.33
C GLU A 163 -20.80 -14.46 -8.34
#